data_AF-A0A497HIE1-F1
#
_entry.id   AF-A0A497HIE1-F1
#
_cell.length_a   1.000
_cell.length_b   1.000
_cell.length_c   1.000
_cell.angle_alpha   90.00
_cell.angle_beta   90.00
_cell.angle_gamma   90.00
#
_symmetry.space_group_name_H-M   'P 1'
#
loop_
_entity.id
_entity.type
_entity.pdbx_description
1 polymer ?
#
loop_
_entity_poly.entity_id
_entity_poly.type
_entity_poly.pdbx_seq_one_letter_code
_entity_poly.pdbx_strand_id
1 'polypeptide(L)' 'MILDREDMEKFPGEWVLLFEDKIISHSPDLEEILKDAEDFPLDEITIAKAPPLSHYIKLMED' A
#
# COMPACT_ATOMS: atom_id res chain seq x y z
N MET A 1 -7.64 -13.93 -1.92
CA MET A 1 -6.17 -13.95 -1.99
C MET A 1 -5.72 -13.05 -0.86
N ILE A 2 -4.91 -13.54 0.06
CA ILE A 2 -4.47 -12.73 1.20
C ILE A 2 -3.34 -11.86 0.67
N LEU A 3 -3.45 -10.54 0.87
CA LEU A 3 -2.42 -9.59 0.50
C LEU A 3 -1.15 -9.92 1.28
N ASP A 4 -0.07 -10.23 0.57
CA ASP A 4 1.17 -10.65 1.19
C ASP A 4 2.29 -9.61 1.02
N ARG A 5 3.47 -9.98 1.53
CA ARG A 5 4.65 -9.13 1.47
C ARG A 5 5.08 -8.84 0.03
N GLU A 6 5.00 -9.82 -0.88
CA GLU A 6 5.45 -9.67 -2.27
C GLU A 6 4.57 -8.68 -3.03
N ASP A 7 3.28 -8.60 -2.68
CA ASP A 7 2.37 -7.59 -3.24
C ASP A 7 2.74 -6.17 -2.81
N MET A 8 3.15 -5.97 -1.56
CA MET A 8 3.58 -4.68 -1.03
C MET A 8 4.97 -4.26 -1.53
N GLU A 9 5.86 -5.21 -1.79
CA GLU A 9 7.23 -4.96 -2.29
C GLU A 9 7.28 -4.34 -3.68
N LYS A 10 6.18 -4.44 -4.46
CA LYS A 10 6.06 -3.82 -5.78
C LYS A 10 6.00 -2.29 -5.73
N PHE A 11 5.65 -1.71 -4.57
CA PHE A 11 5.39 -0.27 -4.39
C PHE A 11 6.22 0.34 -3.27
N PRO A 12 7.56 0.21 -3.28
CA PRO A 12 8.38 0.51 -2.11
C PRO A 12 8.32 1.99 -1.70
N GLY A 13 7.84 2.24 -0.48
CA GLY A 13 7.71 3.59 0.08
C GLY A 13 6.47 4.37 -0.37
N GLU A 14 5.67 3.81 -1.27
CA GLU A 14 4.42 4.41 -1.74
C GLU A 14 3.28 4.17 -0.76
N TRP A 15 2.24 4.98 -0.89
CA TRP A 15 0.94 4.74 -0.28
C TRP A 15 0.13 3.80 -1.18
N VAL A 16 -0.62 2.90 -0.56
CA VAL A 16 -1.49 1.95 -1.24
C VAL A 16 -2.91 2.07 -0.69
N LEU A 17 -3.89 1.98 -1.58
CA LEU A 17 -5.31 1.88 -1.26
C LEU A 17 -5.75 0.43 -1.42
N LEU A 18 -6.33 -0.13 -0.36
CA LEU A 18 -6.86 -1.48 -0.34
C LEU A 18 -8.38 -1.48 -0.32
N PHE A 19 -8.97 -2.38 -1.11
CA PHE A 19 -10.39 -2.71 -1.11
C PHE A 19 -10.54 -4.22 -1.32
N GLU A 20 -11.33 -4.89 -0.49
CA GLU A 20 -11.49 -6.37 -0.50
C GLU A 20 -10.15 -7.14 -0.57
N ASP A 21 -9.19 -6.76 0.29
CA ASP A 21 -7.83 -7.33 0.35
C ASP A 21 -7.01 -7.21 -0.95
N LYS A 22 -7.33 -6.25 -1.82
CA LYS A 22 -6.59 -5.98 -3.06
C LYS A 22 -6.10 -4.55 -3.10
N ILE A 23 -4.89 -4.34 -3.61
CA ILE A 23 -4.37 -3.02 -3.95
C ILE A 23 -5.11 -2.55 -5.21
N ILE A 24 -5.87 -1.47 -5.08
CA ILE A 24 -6.64 -0.88 -6.19
C ILE A 24 -6.06 0.44 -6.68
N SER A 25 -5.26 1.12 -5.85
CA SER A 25 -4.48 2.30 -6.23
C SER A 25 -3.19 2.38 -5.42
N HIS A 26 -2.17 3.05 -5.96
CA HIS A 26 -0.90 3.31 -5.31
C HIS A 26 -0.27 4.61 -5.84
N SER A 27 0.42 5.35 -4.96
CA SER A 27 1.12 6.58 -5.31
C SER A 27 2.15 6.96 -4.24
N PRO A 28 3.28 7.58 -4.60
CA PRO A 28 4.16 8.21 -3.61
C PRO A 28 3.48 9.39 -2.87
N ASP A 29 2.42 9.97 -3.44
CA ASP A 29 1.67 11.07 -2.85
C ASP A 29 0.43 10.57 -2.10
N LEU A 30 0.27 11.01 -0.85
CA LEU A 30 -0.89 10.66 -0.04
C LEU A 30 -2.16 11.38 -0.54
N GLU A 31 -2.04 12.59 -1.07
CA GLU A 31 -3.22 13.37 -1.52
C GLU A 31 -3.92 12.69 -2.69
N GLU A 32 -3.16 12.08 -3.60
CA GLU A 32 -3.72 11.30 -4.71
C GLU A 32 -4.50 10.08 -4.19
N ILE A 33 -3.95 9.36 -3.22
CA ILE A 33 -4.62 8.19 -2.63
C ILE A 33 -5.87 8.58 -1.84
N LEU A 34 -5.83 9.70 -1.12
CA LEU A 34 -7.01 10.20 -0.41
C LEU A 34 -8.13 10.59 -1.38
N LYS A 35 -7.78 11.14 -2.54
CA LYS A 35 -8.75 11.48 -3.58
C LYS A 35 -9.37 10.22 -4.21
N ASP A 36 -8.55 9.22 -4.53
CA ASP A 36 -9.04 7.94 -5.06
C ASP A 36 -9.94 7.21 -4.05
N ALA A 37 -9.67 7.35 -2.75
CA ALA A 37 -10.46 6.76 -1.68
C ALA A 37 -11.88 7.34 -1.56
N GLU A 38 -12.13 8.54 -2.09
CA GLU A 38 -13.47 9.17 -2.06
C GLU A 38 -14.51 8.37 -2.86
N ASP A 39 -14.07 7.53 -3.80
CA ASP A 39 -14.94 6.69 -4.64
C ASP A 39 -15.43 5.41 -3.91
N PHE A 40 -15.00 5.18 -2.65
CA PHE A 40 -15.26 3.94 -1.91
C PHE A 40 -15.88 4.19 -0.51
N PRO A 41 -16.62 3.21 0.05
CA PRO A 41 -17.10 3.27 1.42
C PRO A 41 -15.93 3.28 2.42
N LEU A 42 -15.91 4.25 3.33
CA LEU A 42 -14.82 4.47 4.30
C LEU A 42 -14.54 3.27 5.21
N ASP A 43 -15.56 2.48 5.52
CA ASP A 43 -15.50 1.30 6.37
C ASP A 43 -15.03 0.04 5.64
N GLU A 44 -14.90 0.10 4.32
CA GLU A 44 -14.49 -1.03 3.47
C GLU A 44 -13.08 -0.86 2.88
N ILE A 45 -12.44 0.30 3.09
CA ILE A 45 -11.09 0.58 2.58
C ILE A 45 -10.03 0.58 3.67
N THR A 46 -8.78 0.39 3.26
CA THR A 46 -7.61 0.63 4.11
C THR A 46 -6.56 1.41 3.31
N ILE A 47 -5.97 2.43 3.93
CA ILE A 47 -4.81 3.13 3.38
C ILE A 47 -3.59 2.74 4.20
N ALA A 48 -2.56 2.24 3.54
CA ALA A 48 -1.32 1.83 4.17
C ALA A 48 -0.11 2.40 3.44
N LYS A 49 1.02 2.53 4.15
CA LYS A 49 2.30 2.87 3.54
C LYS A 49 3.14 1.62 3.36
N ALA A 50 3.54 1.34 2.12
CA ALA A 50 4.45 0.27 1.84
C ALA A 50 5.84 0.58 2.44
N PRO A 51 6.52 -0.41 3.05
CA PRO A 51 7.86 -0.22 3.56
C PRO A 51 8.82 0.24 2.45
N PRO A 52 9.76 1.16 2.75
CA PRO A 52 10.76 1.56 1.78
C PRO A 52 11.75 0.41 1.50
N LEU A 53 12.36 0.42 0.30
CA LEU A 53 13.36 -0.58 -0.12
C LEU A 53 14.48 -0.82 0.91
N SER A 54 14.93 0.25 1.57
CA SER A 54 15.97 0.19 2.62
C SER A 54 15.56 -0.67 3.83
N HIS A 55 14.26 -0.77 4.12
CA HIS A 55 13.76 -1.63 5.18
C HIS A 55 13.94 -3.12 4.85
N TYR A 56 13.83 -3.49 3.58
CA TYR A 56 13.99 -4.88 3.14
C TYR A 56 15.45 -5.31 3.12
N ILE A 57 16.36 -4.43 2.71
CA ILE A 57 17.81 -4.71 2.75
C ILE A 57 18.23 -5.02 4.20
N LYS A 58 17.75 -4.22 5.16
CA LYS A 58 18.04 -4.42 6.58
C LYS A 58 17.51 -5.75 7.13
N LEU A 59 16.37 -6.23 6.64
CA LEU A 59 15.79 -7.52 7.06
C LEU A 59 16.50 -8.74 6.48
N MET A 60 17.29 -8.59 5.42
CA MET A 60 18.08 -9.68 4.83
C MET A 60 19.49 -9.78 5.40
N GLU A 61 19.93 -8.79 6.17
CA GLU A 61 21.25 -8.75 6.81
C GLU A 61 21.24 -9.33 8.24
N ASP A 62 20.06 -9.50 8.84
CA ASP A 62 19.82 -10.14 10.16
C ASP A 62 19.35 -11.60 10.02
#